data_AF-A0A8J7MSL6-F1
#
_entry.id   AF-A0A8J7MSL6-F1
#
_cell.length_a   1.000
_cell.length_b   1.000
_cell.length_c   1.000
_cell.angle_alpha   90.00
_cell.angle_beta   90.00
_cell.angle_gamma   90.00
#
_symmetry.space_group_name_H-M   'P 1'
#
loop_
_entity.id
_entity.type
_entity.pdbx_description
1 polymer ?
#
loop_
_entity_poly.entity_id
_entity_poly.type
_entity_poly.pdbx_seq_one_letter_code
_entity_poly.pdbx_strand_id
1 'polypeptide(L)'
;MPHLYWTPERIAQLRREIDEFERVAFSAPYQTLIERKKDMTNAGRACSDDNVRSTLCGSVGYIAKHPDWVREAIAKARSSADGLGGR
;
A
#
# COMPACT_ATOMS: atom_id res chain seq x y z
N MET A 1 3.19 -26.27 7.43
CA MET A 1 3.20 -24.79 7.32
C MET A 1 1.83 -24.32 7.75
N PRO A 2 1.68 -23.52 8.81
CA PRO A 2 0.35 -23.06 9.22
C PRO A 2 -0.23 -22.24 8.08
N HIS A 3 -1.36 -22.69 7.54
CA HIS A 3 -2.18 -21.87 6.66
C HIS A 3 -2.55 -20.62 7.45
N LEU A 4 -1.86 -19.52 7.18
CA LEU A 4 -2.14 -18.22 7.74
C LEU A 4 -3.51 -17.79 7.21
N TYR A 5 -4.58 -18.24 7.85
CA TYR A 5 -5.91 -17.72 7.60
C TYR A 5 -5.86 -16.21 7.82
N TRP A 6 -6.34 -15.47 6.83
CA TRP A 6 -6.50 -14.04 6.93
C TRP A 6 -7.68 -13.77 7.86
N THR A 7 -7.38 -13.47 9.12
CA THR A 7 -8.42 -13.10 10.08
C THR A 7 -8.96 -11.71 9.73
N PRO A 8 -10.22 -11.39 10.11
CA PRO A 8 -10.77 -10.05 9.94
C PRO A 8 -9.87 -8.94 10.50
N GLU A 9 -9.19 -9.20 11.62
CA GLU A 9 -8.23 -8.27 12.23
C GLU A 9 -7.00 -8.02 11.34
N ARG A 10 -6.45 -9.07 10.72
CA ARG A 10 -5.31 -8.94 9.79
C ARG A 10 -5.70 -8.24 8.50
N ILE A 11 -6.92 -8.47 8.02
CA ILE A 11 -7.46 -7.76 6.85
C ILE A 11 -7.68 -6.28 7.18
N ALA A 12 -8.23 -5.98 8.36
CA ALA A 12 -8.40 -4.61 8.83
C ALA A 12 -7.04 -3.90 8.99
N GLN A 13 -6.03 -4.60 9.51
CA GLN A 13 -4.66 -4.10 9.59
C GLN A 13 -4.09 -3.81 8.20
N LEU A 14 -4.23 -4.73 7.25
CA LEU A 14 -3.77 -4.54 5.87
C LEU A 14 -4.44 -3.34 5.19
N ARG A 15 -5.73 -3.12 5.43
CA ARG A 15 -6.45 -1.93 4.93
C ARG A 15 -5.84 -0.64 5.49
N ARG A 16 -5.56 -0.59 6.79
CA ARG A 16 -4.90 0.56 7.43
C ARG A 16 -3.50 0.81 6.86
N GLU A 17 -2.75 -0.23 6.55
CA GLU A 17 -1.42 -0.12 5.92
C GLU A 17 -1.52 0.50 4.51
N ILE A 18 -2.55 0.11 3.73
CA ILE A 18 -2.82 0.69 2.41
C ILE A 18 -3.27 2.15 2.53
N ASP A 19 -4.16 2.48 3.48
CA ASP A 19 -4.59 3.86 3.75
C ASP A 19 -3.41 4.75 4.17
N GLU A 20 -2.47 4.24 4.98
CA GLU A 20 -1.25 4.96 5.35
C GLU A 20 -0.37 5.23 4.12
N PHE A 21 -0.19 4.25 3.24
CA PHE A 21 0.54 4.46 1.99
C PHE A 21 -0.11 5.56 1.13
N GLU A 22 -1.44 5.56 1.00
CA GLU A 22 -2.17 6.60 0.26
C GLU A 22 -2.00 7.98 0.90
N ARG A 23 -2.12 8.07 2.23
CA ARG A 23 -1.91 9.31 2.97
C ARG A 23 -0.51 9.86 2.73
N VAL A 24 0.51 9.01 2.78
CA VAL A 24 1.90 9.38 2.50
C VAL A 24 2.09 9.79 1.03
N ALA A 25 1.43 9.12 0.08
CA ALA A 25 1.54 9.43 -1.33
C ALA A 25 0.95 10.81 -1.71
N PHE A 26 -0.20 11.18 -1.13
CA PHE A 26 -0.99 12.31 -1.62
C PHE A 26 -1.36 13.37 -0.59
N SER A 27 -1.47 13.02 0.69
CA SER A 27 -2.05 13.91 1.71
C SER A 27 -1.01 14.50 2.67
N ALA A 28 0.08 13.77 2.94
CA ALA A 28 1.09 14.21 3.89
C ALA A 28 1.94 15.35 3.31
N PRO A 29 2.23 16.39 4.11
CA PRO A 29 3.10 17.49 3.69
C PRO A 29 4.55 16.99 3.64
N TYR A 30 5.22 17.22 2.50
CA TYR A 30 6.64 16.90 2.31
C TYR A 30 7.37 18.10 1.74
N GLN A 31 8.59 18.34 2.21
CA GLN A 31 9.46 19.38 1.68
C GLN A 31 10.07 18.95 0.34
N THR A 32 10.37 17.66 0.19
CA THR A 32 10.96 17.11 -1.05
C THR A 32 10.26 15.83 -1.53
N LEU A 33 10.35 15.59 -2.85
CA LEU A 33 9.90 14.32 -3.45
C LEU A 33 10.73 13.12 -2.98
N ILE A 34 11.98 13.34 -2.55
CA ILE A 34 12.86 12.28 -2.07
C ILE A 34 12.36 11.75 -0.73
N GLU A 35 12.03 12.64 0.21
CA GLU A 35 11.42 12.27 1.49
C GLU A 35 10.10 11.55 1.29
N ARG A 36 9.21 12.10 0.44
CA ARG A 36 7.94 11.45 0.10
C ARG A 36 8.16 10.03 -0.42
N LYS A 37 9.07 9.82 -1.37
CA LYS A 37 9.38 8.49 -1.91
C LYS A 37 9.93 7.54 -0.85
N LYS A 38 10.77 8.04 0.05
CA LYS A 38 11.32 7.25 1.16
C LYS A 38 10.21 6.77 2.09
N ASP A 39 9.33 7.66 2.52
CA ASP A 39 8.19 7.30 3.36
C ASP A 39 7.19 6.39 2.65
N MET A 40 6.89 6.61 1.37
CA MET A 40 6.07 5.70 0.58
C MET A 40 6.68 4.30 0.53
N THR A 41 8.01 4.21 0.35
CA THR A 41 8.71 2.92 0.34
C THR A 41 8.59 2.21 1.69
N ASN A 42 8.72 2.95 2.79
CA ASN A 42 8.57 2.40 4.14
C ASN A 42 7.13 1.92 4.39
N ALA A 43 6.13 2.72 4.02
CA ALA A 43 4.72 2.35 4.15
C ALA A 43 4.37 1.11 3.31
N GLY A 44 4.87 1.03 2.07
CA GLY A 44 4.69 -0.13 1.21
C GLY A 44 5.33 -1.39 1.80
N ARG A 45 6.54 -1.27 2.38
CA ARG A 45 7.25 -2.39 3.03
C ARG A 45 6.59 -2.86 4.33
N ALA A 46 5.88 -1.98 5.03
CA ALA A 46 5.15 -2.30 6.24
C ALA A 46 3.92 -3.18 5.97
N CYS A 47 3.43 -3.23 4.73
CA CYS A 47 2.28 -4.06 4.37
C CYS A 47 2.54 -5.54 4.63
N SER A 48 1.61 -6.16 5.35
CA SER A 48 1.71 -7.55 5.81
C SER A 48 1.48 -8.59 4.70
N ASP A 49 0.94 -8.18 3.55
CA ASP A 49 0.73 -9.04 2.37
C ASP A 49 1.78 -8.78 1.28
N ASP A 50 2.37 -9.86 0.76
CA ASP A 50 3.41 -9.81 -0.27
C ASP A 50 2.93 -9.18 -1.59
N ASN A 51 1.70 -9.46 -2.01
CA ASN A 51 1.12 -8.97 -3.26
C ASN A 51 0.84 -7.46 -3.18
N VAL A 52 0.23 -7.03 -2.07
CA VAL A 52 0.01 -5.60 -1.76
C VAL A 52 1.33 -4.87 -1.70
N ARG A 53 2.29 -5.38 -0.93
CA ARG A 53 3.63 -4.79 -0.78
C ARG A 53 4.32 -4.60 -2.13
N SER A 54 4.33 -5.64 -2.97
CA SER A 54 4.96 -5.58 -4.30
C SER A 54 4.29 -4.54 -5.20
N THR A 55 2.95 -4.50 -5.20
CA THR A 55 2.14 -3.54 -5.98
C THR A 55 2.42 -2.10 -5.57
N LEU A 56 2.43 -1.80 -4.27
CA LEU A 56 2.63 -0.45 -3.74
C LEU A 56 4.10 0.01 -3.87
N CYS A 57 5.06 -0.83 -3.52
CA CYS A 57 6.48 -0.48 -3.67
C CYS A 57 6.87 -0.23 -5.14
N GLY A 58 6.28 -0.99 -6.08
CA GLY A 58 6.48 -0.78 -7.51
C GLY A 58 5.98 0.58 -8.01
N SER A 59 4.99 1.19 -7.33
CA SER A 59 4.40 2.45 -7.78
C SER A 59 5.15 3.70 -7.31
N VAL A 60 6.00 3.60 -6.28
CA VAL A 60 6.70 4.75 -5.66
C VAL A 60 7.51 5.57 -6.67
N GLY A 61 8.13 4.91 -7.64
CA GLY A 61 8.91 5.56 -8.69
C GLY A 61 8.08 6.55 -9.53
N TYR A 62 6.78 6.30 -9.66
CA TYR A 62 5.88 7.00 -10.56
C TYR A 62 5.17 8.21 -9.93
N ILE A 63 5.23 8.40 -8.60
CA ILE A 63 4.47 9.46 -7.91
C ILE A 63 4.67 10.88 -8.50
N ALA A 64 5.83 11.16 -9.08
CA ALA A 64 6.15 12.46 -9.67
C ALA A 64 5.75 12.59 -11.16
N LYS A 65 5.68 11.48 -11.90
CA LYS A 65 5.49 11.48 -13.37
C LYS A 65 4.12 10.94 -13.78
N HIS A 66 3.64 9.93 -13.08
CA HIS A 66 2.36 9.25 -13.30
C HIS A 66 1.72 8.98 -11.93
N PRO A 67 1.22 10.00 -11.22
CA PRO A 67 0.52 9.83 -9.94
C PRO A 67 -0.72 8.93 -10.07
N ASP A 68 -1.34 8.89 -11.24
CA ASP A 68 -2.48 8.02 -11.52
C ASP A 68 -2.11 6.53 -11.42
N TRP A 69 -0.90 6.13 -11.82
CA TRP A 69 -0.43 4.76 -11.65
C TRP A 69 -0.26 4.40 -10.17
N VAL A 70 0.03 5.38 -9.32
CA VAL A 70 0.06 5.18 -7.86
C VAL A 70 -1.35 4.97 -7.32
N ARG A 71 -2.34 5.75 -7.81
CA ARG A 71 -3.75 5.55 -7.46
C ARG A 71 -4.25 4.17 -7.91
N GLU A 72 -3.91 3.75 -9.12
CA GLU A 72 -4.26 2.42 -9.63
C GLU A 72 -3.63 1.29 -8.79
N ALA A 73 -2.36 1.45 -8.37
CA ALA A 73 -1.70 0.50 -7.49
C ALA A 73 -2.40 0.39 -6.13
N ILE A 74 -2.82 1.51 -5.55
CA ILE A 74 -3.61 1.55 -4.31
C ILE A 74 -4.97 0.87 -4.50
N ALA A 75 -5.68 1.15 -5.60
CA ALA A 75 -6.97 0.51 -5.90
C ALA A 75 -6.82 -1.02 -6.03
N LYS A 76 -5.77 -1.49 -6.73
CA LYS A 76 -5.45 -2.93 -6.83
C LYS A 76 -5.13 -3.53 -5.47
N ALA A 77 -4.34 -2.85 -4.64
CA ALA A 77 -4.02 -3.30 -3.29
C ALA A 77 -5.28 -3.43 -2.41
N ARG A 78 -6.19 -2.44 -2.47
CA ARG A 78 -7.47 -2.49 -1.75
C ARG A 78 -8.34 -3.67 -2.21
N SER A 79 -8.43 -3.90 -3.53
CA SER A 79 -9.17 -5.04 -4.09
C SER A 79 -8.59 -6.38 -3.65
N SER A 80 -7.26 -6.52 -3.64
CA SER A 80 -6.58 -7.70 -3.10
C SER A 80 -6.91 -7.92 -1.62
N ALA A 81 -6.86 -6.87 -0.80
CA ALA A 81 -7.18 -6.95 0.62
C ALA A 81 -8.65 -7.34 0.88
N ASP A 82 -9.58 -6.89 0.05
CA ASP A 82 -11.00 -7.26 0.14
C ASP A 82 -11.24 -8.73 -0.25
N GLY A 83 -10.57 -9.21 -1.31
CA GLY A 83 -10.63 -10.60 -1.74
C GLY A 83 -10.11 -11.62 -0.72
N LEU A 84 -9.32 -11.18 0.27
CA LEU A 84 -8.85 -12.00 1.38
C LEU A 84 -9.90 -12.20 2.49
N GLY A 85 -10.92 -11.33 2.57
CA GLY A 85 -11.98 -11.40 3.58
C GLY A 85 -13.26 -12.10 3.16
N GLY A 86 -13.40 -12.43 1.86
CA GLY A 86 -14.58 -13.10 1.30
C GLY A 86 -14.40 -14.60 1.05
N ARG A 87 -13.35 -15.24 1.57
CA ARG A 87 -13.05 -16.67 1.39
C ARG A 87 -13.24 -17.47 2.67
#